data_AF-A0A971LED7-F1
#
_entry.id   AF-A0A971LED7-F1
#
_cell.length_a   1.000
_cell.length_b   1.000
_cell.length_c   1.000
_cell.angle_alpha   90.00
_cell.angle_beta   90.00
_cell.angle_gamma   90.00
#
_symmetry.space_group_name_H-M   'P 1'
#
loop_
_entity.id
_entity.type
_entity.pdbx_description
1 polymer ?
#
loop_
_entity_poly.entity_id
_entity_poly.type
_entity_poly.pdbx_seq_one_letter_code
_entity_poly.pdbx_strand_id
1 'polypeptide(L)'
;MVYFIYSLALCLLLSLCLFALLLYRIKINTDHKNRHAISYFLPIVLTVAFIYFSVTITVPRILDVPAVITGRLNIEETTLESDQIGRNSVRTDTGTFYFGFGLKAPESDMAFNIEYTPRSRYIIKVEPIASSSETLQPVD
;
A
#
# COMPACT_ATOMS: atom_id res chain seq x y z
N MET A 1 -1.67 -12.69 -0.16
CA MET A 1 -0.38 -12.62 -0.89
C MET A 1 -0.50 -12.19 -2.35
N VAL A 2 -1.35 -12.83 -3.17
CA VAL A 2 -1.50 -12.49 -4.60
C VAL A 2 -1.82 -11.00 -4.84
N TYR A 3 -2.73 -10.42 -4.05
CA TYR A 3 -3.07 -8.98 -4.13
C TYR A 3 -1.90 -8.04 -3.81
N PHE A 4 -0.97 -8.44 -2.94
CA PHE A 4 0.25 -7.67 -2.68
C PHE A 4 1.15 -7.67 -3.91
N ILE A 5 1.32 -8.82 -4.58
CA ILE A 5 2.13 -8.94 -5.80
C ILE A 5 1.53 -8.09 -6.93
N TYR A 6 0.21 -8.11 -7.12
CA TYR A 6 -0.46 -7.23 -8.10
C TYR A 6 -0.23 -5.75 -7.79
N SER A 7 -0.37 -5.36 -6.52
CA SER A 7 -0.16 -3.99 -6.06
C SER A 7 1.30 -3.54 -6.24
N LEU A 8 2.26 -4.43 -5.99
CA LEU A 8 3.67 -4.20 -6.24
C LEU A 8 3.97 -4.05 -7.74
N ALA A 9 3.43 -4.95 -8.56
CA ALA A 9 3.58 -4.90 -10.01
C ALA A 9 3.02 -3.59 -10.59
N LEU A 10 1.85 -3.14 -10.12
CA LEU A 10 1.26 -1.87 -10.52
C LEU A 10 2.16 -0.67 -10.14
N CYS A 11 2.72 -0.67 -8.93
CA CYS A 11 3.67 0.36 -8.50
C CYS A 11 4.94 0.38 -9.36
N LEU A 12 5.50 -0.79 -9.65
CA LEU A 12 6.67 -0.92 -10.52
C LEU A 12 6.38 -0.43 -11.93
N LEU A 13 5.22 -0.77 -12.48
CA LEU A 13 4.79 -0.33 -13.81
C LEU A 13 4.59 1.19 -13.86
N LEU A 14 3.96 1.77 -12.84
CA LEU A 14 3.81 3.22 -12.71
C LEU A 14 5.17 3.92 -12.63
N SER A 15 6.08 3.38 -11.80
CA SER A 15 7.45 3.87 -11.66
C SER A 15 8.21 3.81 -13.00
N LEU A 16 8.09 2.71 -13.72
CA LEU A 16 8.72 2.52 -15.03
C LEU A 16 8.13 3.48 -16.07
N CYS A 17 6.82 3.70 -16.05
CA CYS A 17 6.13 4.65 -16.93
C CYS A 17 6.61 6.09 -16.67
N LEU A 18 6.69 6.51 -15.40
CA LEU A 18 7.25 7.81 -14.99
C LEU A 18 8.70 7.96 -15.47
N PHE A 19 9.52 6.92 -15.31
CA PHE A 19 10.90 6.91 -15.76
C PHE A 19 11.01 7.02 -17.29
N ALA A 20 10.20 6.28 -18.04
CA ALA A 20 10.17 6.35 -19.50
C ALA A 20 9.71 7.73 -20.01
N LEU A 21 8.70 8.33 -19.37
CA LEU A 21 8.25 9.69 -19.66
C LEU A 21 9.34 10.72 -19.38
N LEU A 22 10.08 10.56 -18.28
CA LEU A 22 11.21 11.41 -17.93
C LEU A 22 12.32 11.31 -18.98
N LEU A 23 12.71 10.10 -19.39
CA LEU A 23 13.69 9.89 -20.47
C LEU A 23 13.23 10.52 -21.79
N TYR A 24 11.96 10.33 -22.15
CA TYR A 24 11.38 10.92 -23.36
C TYR A 24 11.42 12.45 -23.31
N ARG A 25 11.06 13.05 -22.17
CA ARG A 25 11.07 14.50 -21.98
C ARG A 25 12.48 15.08 -21.94
N ILE A 26 13.43 14.39 -21.31
CA ILE A 26 14.85 14.76 -21.35
C ILE A 26 15.34 14.76 -22.79
N LYS A 27 15.05 13.70 -23.56
CA LYS A 27 15.47 13.62 -24.98
C LYS A 27 14.93 14.79 -25.81
N ILE A 28 13.64 15.14 -25.65
CA ILE A 28 13.04 16.29 -26.34
C ILE A 28 13.70 17.61 -25.90
N ASN A 29 14.02 17.74 -24.62
CA ASN A 29 14.64 18.93 -24.07
C ASN A 29 16.08 19.11 -24.59
N THR A 30 16.84 18.01 -24.64
CA THR A 30 18.20 17.97 -25.19
C THR A 30 18.23 18.28 -26.69
N ASP A 31 17.23 17.81 -27.45
CA ASP A 31 17.07 18.11 -28.87
C ASP A 31 16.67 19.59 -29.14
N HIS A 32 16.49 20.42 -28.10
CA HIS A 32 16.02 21.81 -28.18
C HIS A 32 14.72 22.01 -28.98
N LYS A 33 13.97 20.92 -29.25
CA LYS A 33 12.69 20.95 -29.96
C LYS A 33 11.54 21.51 -29.11
N ASN A 34 11.85 21.97 -27.91
CA ASN A 34 10.87 22.41 -26.94
C ASN A 34 10.39 23.83 -27.29
N ARG A 35 9.16 23.95 -27.80
CA ARG A 35 8.56 25.23 -28.23
C ARG A 35 8.10 26.15 -27.08
N HIS A 36 7.99 25.64 -25.85
CA HIS A 36 7.47 26.39 -24.70
C HIS A 36 8.46 26.37 -23.53
N ALA A 37 8.74 27.55 -22.96
CA ALA A 37 9.68 27.72 -21.83
C ALA A 37 9.31 26.87 -20.60
N ILE A 38 8.03 26.65 -20.34
CA ILE A 38 7.54 25.86 -19.20
C ILE A 38 7.91 24.37 -19.35
N SER A 39 7.97 23.84 -20.57
CA SER A 39 8.32 22.44 -20.83
C SER A 39 9.78 22.12 -20.50
N TYR A 40 10.64 23.11 -20.27
CA TYR A 40 12.02 22.90 -19.80
C TYR A 40 12.08 22.51 -18.32
N PHE A 41 11.09 22.91 -17.51
CA PHE A 41 11.01 22.55 -16.08
C PHE A 41 10.32 21.20 -15.85
N LEU A 42 9.58 20.70 -16.84
CA LEU A 42 8.84 19.44 -16.75
C LEU A 42 9.71 18.23 -16.33
N PRO A 43 10.94 18.04 -16.86
CA PRO A 43 11.81 16.94 -16.43
C PRO A 43 12.17 17.01 -14.95
N ILE A 44 12.38 18.22 -14.42
CA ILE A 44 12.69 18.43 -12.99
C ILE A 44 11.49 18.03 -12.14
N VAL A 45 10.29 18.50 -12.49
CA VAL A 45 9.05 18.14 -11.78
C VAL A 45 8.80 16.62 -11.83
N LEU A 46 9.00 16.00 -12.99
CA LEU A 46 8.90 14.54 -13.16
C LEU A 46 9.93 13.80 -12.30
N THR A 47 11.15 14.33 -12.18
CA THR A 47 12.21 13.73 -11.35
C THR A 47 11.83 13.78 -9.88
N VAL A 48 11.37 14.94 -9.39
CA VAL A 48 10.94 15.09 -8.00
C VAL A 48 9.75 14.18 -7.70
N ALA A 49 8.76 14.12 -8.60
CA ALA A 49 7.63 13.20 -8.47
C ALA A 49 8.11 11.75 -8.43
N PHE A 50 8.98 11.33 -9.37
CA PHE A 50 9.51 9.97 -9.43
C PHE A 50 10.25 9.58 -8.14
N ILE A 51 11.12 10.45 -7.62
CA ILE A 51 11.82 10.22 -6.36
C ILE A 51 10.83 10.10 -5.21
N TYR A 52 9.87 11.03 -5.10
CA TYR A 52 8.86 11.02 -4.06
C TYR A 52 8.04 9.72 -4.07
N PHE A 53 7.49 9.33 -5.23
CA PHE A 53 6.74 8.09 -5.39
C PHE A 53 7.60 6.84 -5.11
N SER A 54 8.86 6.86 -5.55
CA SER A 54 9.78 5.75 -5.31
C SER A 54 10.05 5.57 -3.83
N VAL A 55 10.39 6.64 -3.10
CA VAL A 55 10.77 6.57 -1.69
C VAL A 55 9.57 6.30 -0.79
N THR A 56 8.41 6.90 -1.07
CA THR A 56 7.24 6.78 -0.19
C THR A 56 6.40 5.52 -0.44
N ILE A 57 6.43 4.97 -1.67
CA ILE A 57 5.55 3.86 -2.05
C ILE A 57 6.35 2.65 -2.56
N THR A 58 7.19 2.82 -3.56
CA THR A 58 7.81 1.68 -4.27
C THR A 58 8.87 0.97 -3.43
N VAL A 59 9.82 1.72 -2.86
CA VAL A 59 10.91 1.20 -2.03
C VAL A 59 10.40 0.45 -0.79
N PRO A 60 9.50 1.02 0.05
CA PRO A 60 9.02 0.29 1.23
C PRO A 60 8.30 -1.01 0.84
N ARG A 61 7.53 -1.00 -0.26
CA ARG A 61 6.87 -2.22 -0.77
C ARG A 61 7.87 -3.27 -1.28
N ILE A 62 8.94 -2.88 -1.98
CA ILE A 62 10.01 -3.81 -2.38
C ILE A 62 10.68 -4.40 -1.14
N LEU A 63 10.95 -3.57 -0.13
CA LEU A 63 11.59 -3.99 1.12
C LEU A 63 10.70 -4.90 1.97
N ASP A 64 9.39 -4.92 1.74
CA ASP A 64 8.44 -5.81 2.39
C ASP A 64 8.25 -7.15 1.67
N VAL A 65 8.78 -7.31 0.45
CA VAL A 65 8.72 -8.58 -0.30
C VAL A 65 9.26 -9.76 0.52
N PRO A 66 10.42 -9.68 1.19
CA PRO A 66 10.92 -10.79 2.01
C PRO A 66 9.99 -11.12 3.18
N ALA A 67 9.39 -10.11 3.82
CA ALA A 67 8.45 -10.30 4.92
C ALA A 67 7.19 -11.04 4.45
N VAL A 68 6.68 -10.69 3.26
CA VAL A 68 5.53 -11.35 2.64
C VAL A 68 5.86 -12.80 2.25
N ILE A 69 7.02 -13.04 1.62
CA ILE A 69 7.42 -14.39 1.18
C ILE A 69 7.67 -15.32 2.39
N THR A 70 8.29 -14.80 3.45
CA THR A 70 8.60 -15.58 4.65
C THR A 70 7.42 -15.72 5.62
N GLY A 71 6.30 -15.04 5.35
CA GLY A 71 5.14 -15.01 6.24
C GLY A 71 5.39 -14.28 7.57
N ARG A 72 6.52 -13.55 7.70
CA ARG A 72 6.86 -12.77 8.90
C ARG A 72 6.18 -11.40 8.84
N LEU A 73 4.87 -11.42 8.98
CA LEU A 73 4.03 -10.23 9.00
C LEU A 73 3.80 -9.78 10.44
N ASN A 74 3.61 -8.48 10.62
CA ASN A 74 3.18 -7.96 11.91
C ASN A 74 1.67 -8.18 12.04
N ILE A 75 1.25 -8.62 13.22
CA ILE A 75 -0.15 -8.82 13.56
C ILE A 75 -0.48 -7.81 14.65
N GLU A 76 -1.56 -7.07 14.45
CA GLU A 76 -2.11 -6.17 15.45
C GLU A 76 -3.58 -6.49 15.67
N GLU A 77 -3.91 -6.72 16.94
CA GLU A 77 -5.28 -6.96 17.39
C GLU A 77 -5.87 -5.60 17.77
N THR A 78 -6.97 -5.23 17.14
CA THR A 78 -7.60 -3.93 17.38
C THR A 78 -9.11 -4.00 17.21
N THR A 79 -9.83 -3.20 17.99
CA THR A 79 -11.27 -3.02 17.83
C THR A 79 -11.48 -1.81 16.95
N LEU A 80 -12.16 -2.01 15.82
CA LEU A 80 -12.34 -0.94 14.83
C LEU A 80 -13.66 -0.22 15.08
N GLU A 81 -13.56 1.06 15.48
CA GLU A 81 -14.72 1.94 15.56
C GLU A 81 -15.14 2.45 14.18
N SER A 82 -16.41 2.83 14.04
CA SER A 82 -17.00 3.26 12.77
C SER A 82 -16.30 4.48 12.13
N ASP A 83 -15.70 5.35 12.94
CA ASP A 83 -15.00 6.57 12.52
C ASP A 83 -13.55 6.32 12.07
N GLN A 84 -13.00 5.16 12.46
CA GLN A 84 -11.65 4.71 12.14
C GLN A 84 -11.55 3.99 10.79
N ILE A 85 -12.69 3.59 10.22
CA ILE A 85 -12.79 2.88 8.94
C ILE A 85 -13.01 3.88 7.80
N GLY A 86 -11.94 4.18 7.06
CA GLY A 86 -12.01 4.91 5.81
C GLY A 86 -12.24 4.00 4.60
N ARG A 87 -12.56 4.60 3.45
CA ARG A 87 -12.83 3.87 2.19
C ARG A 87 -11.68 2.97 1.72
N ASN A 88 -10.43 3.36 2.00
CA ASN A 88 -9.23 2.60 1.59
C ASN A 88 -8.15 2.57 2.69
N SER A 89 -8.53 2.87 3.93
CA SER A 89 -7.60 2.91 5.04
C SER A 89 -8.32 2.63 6.35
N VAL A 90 -7.62 2.01 7.28
CA VAL A 90 -8.02 1.88 8.67
C VAL A 90 -7.05 2.68 9.52
N ARG A 91 -7.58 3.46 10.47
CA ARG A 91 -6.78 4.19 11.45
C ARG A 91 -6.91 3.49 12.79
N THR A 92 -5.81 3.00 13.33
CA THR A 92 -5.74 2.52 14.72
C THR A 92 -4.76 3.38 15.50
N ASP A 93 -4.62 3.13 16.80
CA ASP A 93 -3.74 3.88 17.70
C ASP A 93 -2.26 3.88 17.27
N THR A 94 -1.82 2.85 16.55
CA THR A 94 -0.45 2.70 16.01
C THR A 94 -0.26 3.39 14.64
N GLY A 95 -1.35 3.81 14.01
CA GLY A 95 -1.37 4.70 12.86
C GLY A 95 -2.30 4.25 11.73
N THR A 96 -2.02 4.73 10.52
CA THR A 96 -2.87 4.47 9.35
C THR A 96 -2.35 3.28 8.55
N PHE A 97 -3.25 2.33 8.32
CA PHE A 97 -3.05 1.12 7.51
C PHE A 97 -3.86 1.23 6.22
N TYR A 98 -3.31 0.73 5.12
CA TYR A 98 -3.93 0.86 3.80
C TYR A 98 -4.47 -0.47 3.30
N PHE A 99 -5.72 -0.47 2.85
CA PHE A 99 -6.33 -1.67 2.28
C PHE A 99 -5.68 -2.01 0.93
N GLY A 100 -5.43 -3.30 0.76
CA GLY A 100 -5.12 -3.86 -0.54
C GLY A 100 -6.36 -4.01 -1.42
N PHE A 101 -6.15 -4.00 -2.74
CA PHE A 101 -7.22 -4.21 -3.71
C PHE A 101 -7.95 -5.53 -3.43
N GLY A 102 -9.29 -5.49 -3.28
CA GLY A 102 -10.13 -6.67 -3.09
C GLY A 102 -10.39 -7.09 -1.63
N LEU A 103 -9.84 -6.39 -0.64
CA LEU A 103 -10.23 -6.57 0.76
C LEU A 103 -11.57 -5.86 1.00
N LYS A 104 -12.54 -6.59 1.60
CA LYS A 104 -13.77 -5.97 2.08
C LYS A 104 -13.42 -5.14 3.31
N ALA A 105 -14.03 -3.96 3.42
CA ALA A 105 -13.95 -3.18 4.64
C ALA A 105 -14.49 -4.05 5.80
N PRO A 106 -13.77 -4.12 6.93
CA PRO A 106 -14.26 -4.79 8.12
C PRO A 106 -15.55 -4.12 8.61
N GLU A 107 -16.44 -4.91 9.22
CA GLU A 107 -17.63 -4.38 9.88
C GLU A 107 -17.21 -3.62 11.15
N SER A 108 -17.91 -2.54 11.47
CA SER A 108 -17.63 -1.75 12.67
C SER A 108 -17.93 -2.54 13.94
N ASP A 109 -17.23 -2.20 15.02
CA ASP A 109 -17.48 -2.67 16.38
C ASP A 109 -17.16 -4.15 16.65
N MET A 110 -16.38 -4.79 15.77
CA MET A 110 -15.79 -6.12 16.00
C MET A 110 -14.28 -6.03 16.22
N ALA A 111 -13.73 -6.99 16.98
CA ALA A 111 -12.30 -7.12 17.16
C ALA A 111 -11.69 -7.85 15.95
N PHE A 112 -10.62 -7.29 15.37
CA PHE A 112 -9.96 -7.86 14.20
C PHE A 112 -8.46 -8.04 14.43
N ASN A 113 -7.93 -9.11 13.85
CA ASN A 113 -6.51 -9.31 13.65
C ASN A 113 -6.13 -8.79 12.27
N ILE A 114 -5.35 -7.71 12.27
CA ILE A 114 -4.83 -7.08 11.06
C ILE A 114 -3.41 -7.59 10.83
N GLU A 115 -3.23 -8.37 9.77
CA GLU A 115 -1.89 -8.75 9.30
C GLU A 115 -1.40 -7.71 8.29
N TYR A 116 -0.27 -7.06 8.59
CA TYR A 116 0.27 -6.00 7.75
C TYR A 116 1.77 -6.10 7.52
N THR A 117 2.23 -5.41 6.47
CA THR A 117 3.65 -5.30 6.15
C THR A 117 4.36 -4.26 7.01
N PRO A 118 5.57 -4.57 7.53
CA PRO A 118 6.22 -3.75 8.56
C PRO A 118 6.59 -2.34 8.10
N ARG A 119 6.91 -2.12 6.80
CA ARG A 119 7.36 -0.81 6.31
C ARG A 119 6.25 -0.06 5.57
N SER A 120 5.54 -0.72 4.67
CA SER A 120 4.48 -0.10 3.85
C SER A 120 3.12 -0.07 4.53
N ARG A 121 2.96 -0.71 5.71
CA ARG A 121 1.70 -0.79 6.46
C ARG A 121 0.52 -1.25 5.59
N TYR A 122 0.82 -2.13 4.66
CA TYR A 122 -0.12 -2.66 3.69
C TYR A 122 -0.82 -3.86 4.30
N ILE A 123 -2.15 -3.81 4.36
CA ILE A 123 -2.97 -4.87 4.94
C ILE A 123 -2.97 -6.06 3.97
N ILE A 124 -2.54 -7.23 4.46
CA ILE A 124 -2.54 -8.48 3.71
C ILE A 124 -3.77 -9.31 4.04
N LYS A 125 -4.19 -9.28 5.30
CA LYS A 125 -5.31 -10.07 5.82
C LYS A 125 -5.98 -9.33 6.96
N VAL A 126 -7.30 -9.45 7.04
CA VAL A 126 -8.11 -9.01 8.18
C VAL A 126 -8.96 -10.20 8.57
N GLU A 127 -8.79 -10.71 9.77
CA GLU A 127 -9.62 -11.78 10.31
C GLU A 127 -10.39 -11.29 11.53
N PRO A 128 -11.71 -11.52 11.61
CA PRO A 128 -12.44 -11.26 12.83
C PRO A 128 -11.90 -12.19 13.91
N ILE A 129 -11.55 -11.63 15.06
CA ILE A 129 -11.34 -12.43 16.26
C ILE A 129 -12.73 -12.91 16.63
N ALA A 130 -13.02 -14.19 16.35
CA ALA A 130 -14.22 -14.80 16.86
C ALA A 130 -14.12 -14.74 18.39
N SER A 131 -14.85 -13.80 19.00
CA SER A 131 -15.15 -13.82 20.42
C SER A 131 -15.59 -15.24 20.75
N SER A 132 -14.82 -15.90 21.59
CA SER A 132 -15.09 -17.23 22.09
C SER A 132 -16.38 -17.18 22.89
N SER A 133 -17.51 -17.43 22.23
CA SER A 133 -18.81 -17.62 22.86
C SER A 133 -19.55 -18.77 22.18
N GLU A 134 -19.67 -19.86 22.96
CA GLU A 134 -20.63 -20.97 22.88
C GLU A 134 -20.50 -21.96 21.71
N THR A 135 -20.20 -23.24 21.94
CA THR A 135 -21.07 -24.14 22.73
C THR A 135 -20.26 -25.25 23.42
N LEU A 136 -20.26 -25.22 24.75
CA LEU A 136 -20.07 -26.41 25.58
C LEU A 136 -21.17 -27.41 25.23
N GLN A 137 -20.83 -28.59 24.71
CA GLN A 137 -21.74 -29.74 24.80
C GLN A 137 -21.39 -30.53 26.07
N PRO A 138 -22.40 -30.93 26.86
CA PRO A 138 -22.19 -31.62 28.12
C PRO A 138 -21.67 -33.03 27.89
N VAL A 139 -20.82 -33.46 28.81
CA VAL A 139 -20.51 -34.86 29.04
C VAL A 139 -21.79 -35.55 29.50
N ASP A 140 -22.25 -36.53 28.74
CA ASP A 140 -22.96 -37.73 29.23
C ASP A 140 -22.52 -38.94 28.38
#